data_AF-A0AAI8HQU2-F1
#
_entry.id   AF-A0AAI8HQU2-F1
#
_cell.length_a   1.000
_cell.length_b   1.000
_cell.length_c   1.000
_cell.angle_alpha   90.00
_cell.angle_beta   90.00
_cell.angle_gamma   90.00
#
_symmetry.space_group_name_H-M   'P 1'
#
loop_
_entity.id
_entity.type
_entity.pdbx_description
1 polymer ?
#
loop_
_entity_poly.entity_id
_entity_poly.type
_entity_poly.pdbx_seq_one_letter_code
_entity_poly.pdbx_strand_id
1 'polypeptide(L)'
;MSSFRNQYIDINKWTRPGIKNNGVKKLAVHYTANPGASAANHYRYFGQTLPAQNRNLSEKKQTFASAHIFVDRIEAICIIPLNEVAYHANDVQQFVNGQPYRGVAALKPNANFLSIGVELCIEKDGTFHPDTIARAEQVCAELCKMYKLDPINDIVRHYDITHKICPAPWVSRSQGFTDFKARVNKRMAGTVVTVPVVSNSAVTHTDTGRFIKNTVVAKDGLVLRTQRSAGSSMVLTLPNGTIVKYQLGSTVKGWGYIEYTNSKGQTFHGYVNVSYIKSDNELKSSGKKKAAVKSKTSNKPKFPLPDGVFKVTNPLTRGAAVKQIQSALAALYFYPDKGAPNNGIDSVYGPKTANAVKRFQLMNGLTSDGIYGQETRHKILHLLR
;
A
#
# COMPACT_ATOMS: atom_id res chain seq x y z
N MET A 1 10.57 23.98 -4.69
CA MET A 1 10.18 24.16 -3.27
C MET A 1 10.58 22.91 -2.51
N SER A 2 10.99 23.04 -1.24
CA SER A 2 11.31 21.90 -0.37
C SER A 2 10.14 20.92 -0.31
N SER A 3 10.43 19.61 -0.28
CA SER A 3 9.46 18.51 -0.20
C SER A 3 8.80 18.38 1.18
N PHE A 4 9.27 19.15 2.16
CA PHE A 4 8.70 19.29 3.50
C PHE A 4 8.74 20.73 3.97
N ARG A 5 7.82 21.08 4.88
CA ARG A 5 7.75 22.39 5.53
C ARG A 5 8.39 22.30 6.91
N ASN A 6 9.23 23.28 7.24
CA ASN A 6 9.78 23.42 8.58
C ASN A 6 8.73 24.01 9.51
N GLN A 7 8.47 23.33 10.64
CA GLN A 7 7.61 23.80 11.71
C GLN A 7 8.12 23.22 13.02
N TYR A 8 9.17 23.85 13.56
CA TYR A 8 9.88 23.31 14.70
C TYR A 8 9.08 23.45 16.00
N ILE A 9 9.10 22.40 16.82
CA ILE A 9 8.54 22.43 18.18
C ILE A 9 9.53 23.09 19.16
N ASP A 10 9.07 23.51 20.33
CA ASP A 10 9.93 24.16 21.33
C ASP A 10 10.96 23.20 21.94
N ILE A 11 12.14 23.75 22.27
CA ILE A 11 13.19 22.99 22.95
C ILE A 11 12.70 22.53 24.32
N ASN A 12 12.86 21.24 24.60
CA ASN A 12 12.56 20.62 25.88
C ASN A 12 13.29 19.27 25.99
N LYS A 13 13.51 18.78 27.22
CA LYS A 13 14.30 17.55 27.44
C LYS A 13 13.66 16.25 26.91
N TRP A 14 12.37 16.25 26.57
CA TRP A 14 11.63 15.01 26.25
C TRP A 14 11.49 14.75 24.75
N THR A 15 11.29 15.79 23.95
CA THR A 15 10.97 15.65 22.51
C THR A 15 11.89 16.45 21.60
N ARG A 16 12.52 17.54 22.09
CA ARG A 16 13.51 18.32 21.32
C ARG A 16 14.62 18.83 22.24
N PRO A 17 15.70 18.06 22.46
CA PRO A 17 16.72 18.43 23.43
C PRO A 17 17.60 19.62 23.01
N GLY A 18 17.51 20.09 21.76
CA GLY A 18 18.37 21.16 21.23
C GLY A 18 19.83 20.74 21.03
N ILE A 19 20.15 19.45 21.20
CA ILE A 19 21.49 18.88 21.03
C ILE A 19 21.80 18.78 19.54
N LYS A 20 22.99 19.22 19.12
CA LYS A 20 23.46 19.05 17.74
C LYS A 20 23.77 17.59 17.42
N ASN A 21 23.42 17.16 16.22
CA ASN A 21 23.80 15.83 15.75
C ASN A 21 25.27 15.80 15.29
N ASN A 22 25.83 14.59 15.16
CA ASN A 22 27.23 14.36 14.81
C ASN A 22 27.41 14.19 13.29
N GLY A 23 26.57 14.87 12.51
CA GLY A 23 26.44 14.69 11.07
C GLY A 23 25.52 13.53 10.70
N VAL A 24 24.92 13.61 9.52
CA VAL A 24 23.96 12.62 9.04
C VAL A 24 24.70 11.55 8.22
N LYS A 25 24.61 10.30 8.67
CA LYS A 25 25.17 9.13 7.98
C LYS A 25 24.11 8.34 7.24
N LYS A 26 22.87 8.29 7.75
CA LYS A 26 21.76 7.52 7.15
C LYS A 26 20.40 8.16 7.41
N LEU A 27 19.40 7.76 6.64
CA LEU A 27 17.99 8.02 6.92
C LEU A 27 17.38 6.78 7.59
N ALA A 28 16.74 6.96 8.74
CA ALA A 28 15.97 5.91 9.40
C ALA A 28 14.49 6.12 9.10
N VAL A 29 13.87 5.21 8.35
CA VAL A 29 12.44 5.26 8.05
C VAL A 29 11.62 4.47 9.06
N HIS A 30 10.46 5.01 9.39
CA HIS A 30 9.55 4.52 10.41
C HIS A 30 8.10 4.59 9.91
N TYR A 31 7.19 4.00 10.68
CA TYR A 31 5.76 4.28 10.60
C TYR A 31 5.29 4.78 11.95
N THR A 32 4.28 5.65 11.94
CA THR A 32 3.85 6.31 13.18
C THR A 32 3.20 5.37 14.19
N ALA A 33 2.80 4.17 13.77
CA ALA A 33 2.00 3.22 14.56
C ALA A 33 0.76 3.86 15.20
N ASN A 34 0.25 4.94 14.59
CA ASN A 34 -0.86 5.74 15.06
C ASN A 34 -1.91 5.87 13.93
N PRO A 35 -2.77 4.86 13.75
CA PRO A 35 -3.71 4.77 12.63
C PRO A 35 -4.60 6.00 12.49
N GLY A 36 -4.55 6.65 11.33
CA GLY A 36 -5.38 7.81 11.00
C GLY A 36 -4.91 9.16 11.55
N ALA A 37 -3.79 9.20 12.27
CA ALA A 37 -3.20 10.46 12.73
C ALA A 37 -2.34 11.10 11.63
N SER A 38 -2.60 12.37 11.34
CA SER A 38 -1.88 13.16 10.32
C SER A 38 -0.48 13.58 10.79
N ALA A 39 0.35 14.11 9.89
CA ALA A 39 1.62 14.74 10.25
C ALA A 39 1.41 15.90 11.24
N ALA A 40 0.34 16.68 11.06
CA ALA A 40 -0.05 17.76 11.96
C ALA A 40 -0.50 17.25 13.36
N ASN A 41 -1.08 16.05 13.47
CA ASN A 41 -1.36 15.43 14.77
C ASN A 41 -0.05 15.13 15.51
N HIS A 42 0.96 14.59 14.82
CA HIS A 42 2.25 14.26 15.43
C HIS A 42 3.03 15.51 15.83
N TYR A 43 3.01 16.56 15.01
CA TYR A 43 3.55 17.88 15.40
C TYR A 43 2.96 18.37 16.73
N ARG A 44 1.63 18.36 16.88
CA ARG A 44 0.95 18.76 18.12
C ARG A 44 1.28 17.84 19.28
N TYR A 45 1.33 16.53 19.05
CA TYR A 45 1.62 15.56 20.10
C TYR A 45 3.02 15.76 20.68
N PHE A 46 4.06 15.82 19.84
CA PHE A 46 5.44 15.98 20.30
C PHE A 46 5.74 17.41 20.80
N GLY A 47 5.04 18.42 20.29
CA GLY A 47 5.23 19.81 20.72
C GLY A 47 4.46 20.20 21.97
N GLN A 48 3.31 19.57 22.24
CA GLN A 48 2.39 20.02 23.30
C GLN A 48 1.96 18.87 24.21
N THR A 49 1.34 17.84 23.66
CA THR A 49 0.71 16.77 24.46
C THR A 49 1.72 15.99 25.30
N LEU A 50 2.80 15.51 24.69
CA LEU A 50 3.80 14.68 25.35
C LEU A 50 4.60 15.47 26.42
N PRO A 51 5.09 16.69 26.16
CA PRO A 51 5.69 17.52 27.21
C PRO A 51 4.73 17.81 28.37
N ALA A 52 3.46 18.11 28.10
CA ALA A 52 2.46 18.35 29.14
C ALA A 52 2.20 17.10 29.99
N GLN A 53 2.12 15.92 29.36
CA GLN A 53 2.01 14.65 30.07
C GLN A 53 3.24 14.40 30.97
N ASN A 54 4.45 14.56 30.44
CA ASN A 54 5.67 14.30 31.19
C ASN A 54 5.87 15.21 32.40
N ARG A 55 5.39 16.47 32.37
CA ARG A 55 5.44 17.37 33.54
C ARG A 55 4.71 16.82 34.76
N ASN A 56 3.71 15.97 34.55
CA ASN A 56 2.89 15.37 35.62
C ASN A 56 3.33 13.95 35.97
N LEU A 57 4.45 13.46 35.42
CA LEU A 57 4.98 12.12 35.65
C LEU A 57 6.30 12.19 36.40
N SER A 58 6.54 11.19 37.26
CA SER A 58 7.87 10.97 37.83
C SER A 58 8.87 10.67 36.73
N GLU A 59 10.14 11.03 36.95
CA GLU A 59 11.18 10.93 35.92
C GLU A 59 11.29 9.53 35.29
N LYS A 60 11.15 8.47 36.10
CA LYS A 60 11.17 7.07 35.63
C LYS A 60 10.01 6.70 34.70
N LYS A 61 8.93 7.48 34.68
CA LYS A 61 7.73 7.27 33.84
C LYS A 61 7.67 8.21 32.64
N GLN A 62 8.60 9.16 32.53
CA GLN A 62 8.61 10.11 31.42
C GLN A 62 9.02 9.42 30.12
N THR A 63 8.38 9.81 29.03
CA THR A 63 8.67 9.28 27.69
C THR A 63 9.56 10.23 26.92
N PHE A 64 10.60 9.70 26.27
CA PHE A 64 11.53 10.44 25.44
C PHE A 64 11.43 9.92 24.00
N ALA A 65 10.76 10.66 23.13
CA ALA A 65 10.48 10.25 21.77
C ALA A 65 10.23 11.46 20.86
N SER A 66 10.64 11.36 19.59
CA SER A 66 10.38 12.35 18.53
C SER A 66 10.85 11.78 17.20
N ALA A 67 10.59 12.46 16.09
CA ALA A 67 11.27 12.24 14.83
C ALA A 67 11.48 13.58 14.13
N HIS A 68 12.34 13.61 13.11
CA HIS A 68 12.63 14.85 12.41
C HIS A 68 11.46 15.25 11.50
N ILE A 69 10.94 14.31 10.71
CA ILE A 69 9.93 14.59 9.69
C ILE A 69 8.78 13.59 9.78
N PHE A 70 7.54 14.10 9.75
CA PHE A 70 6.32 13.30 9.62
C PHE A 70 5.69 13.53 8.25
N VAL A 71 5.29 12.45 7.58
CA VAL A 71 4.79 12.47 6.21
C VAL A 71 3.42 11.81 6.16
N ASP A 72 2.42 12.52 5.64
CA ASP A 72 1.09 11.95 5.34
C ASP A 72 0.71 12.15 3.87
N ARG A 73 -0.58 12.00 3.53
CA ARG A 73 -1.10 12.11 2.16
C ARG A 73 -1.04 13.51 1.59
N ILE A 74 -1.03 14.54 2.42
CA ILE A 74 -1.21 15.94 2.01
C ILE A 74 0.06 16.75 2.26
N GLU A 75 0.80 16.49 3.34
CA GLU A 75 1.96 17.27 3.71
C GLU A 75 3.10 16.44 4.32
N ALA A 76 4.27 17.07 4.41
CA ALA A 76 5.39 16.59 5.20
C ALA A 76 5.87 17.74 6.09
N ILE A 77 5.97 17.50 7.40
CA ILE A 77 6.33 18.50 8.40
C ILE A 77 7.63 18.09 9.07
N CYS A 78 8.64 18.96 9.00
CA CYS A 78 9.89 18.83 9.75
C CYS A 78 9.75 19.55 11.09
N ILE A 79 9.71 18.79 12.19
CA ILE A 79 9.42 19.31 13.54
C ILE A 79 10.66 19.46 14.42
N ILE A 80 11.78 18.83 14.04
CA ILE A 80 13.10 19.00 14.66
C ILE A 80 14.07 19.45 13.56
N PRO A 81 14.86 20.52 13.74
CA PRO A 81 15.87 20.92 12.77
C PRO A 81 16.80 19.76 12.39
N LEU A 82 17.16 19.65 11.11
CA LEU A 82 17.96 18.53 10.62
C LEU A 82 19.42 18.51 11.12
N ASN A 83 19.86 19.55 11.81
CA ASN A 83 21.16 19.60 12.50
C ASN A 83 21.06 19.31 14.01
N GLU A 84 19.88 18.93 14.50
CA GLU A 84 19.64 18.54 15.89
C GLU A 84 19.37 17.03 16.00
N VAL A 85 19.38 16.52 17.22
CA VAL A 85 19.05 15.13 17.56
C VAL A 85 17.55 14.98 17.80
N ALA A 86 16.96 13.93 17.21
CA ALA A 86 15.64 13.43 17.58
C ALA A 86 15.75 12.03 18.23
N TYR A 87 14.87 11.72 19.17
CA TYR A 87 14.78 10.42 19.84
C TYR A 87 13.92 9.41 19.06
N HIS A 88 14.50 8.75 18.06
CA HIS A 88 13.71 7.93 17.12
C HIS A 88 14.23 6.51 16.83
N ALA A 89 15.53 6.21 17.02
CA ALA A 89 16.16 5.00 16.47
C ALA A 89 17.14 4.26 17.39
N ASN A 90 17.25 4.61 18.68
CA ASN A 90 18.23 4.00 19.59
C ASN A 90 17.60 3.22 20.76
N ASP A 91 16.36 2.75 20.60
CA ASP A 91 15.74 1.88 21.60
C ASP A 91 16.46 0.52 21.68
N VAL A 92 16.09 -0.27 22.69
CA VAL A 92 16.64 -1.60 22.90
C VAL A 92 15.51 -2.60 22.79
N GLN A 93 15.46 -3.31 21.66
CA GLN A 93 14.44 -4.33 21.40
C GLN A 93 14.98 -5.75 21.60
N GLN A 94 16.30 -5.92 21.47
CA GLN A 94 16.97 -7.19 21.61
C GLN A 94 18.39 -7.00 22.16
N PHE A 95 18.85 -8.00 22.92
CA PHE A 95 20.25 -8.16 23.30
C PHE A 95 20.88 -9.33 22.54
N VAL A 96 22.15 -9.17 22.15
CA VAL A 96 22.99 -10.23 21.55
C VAL A 96 24.32 -10.22 22.32
N ASN A 97 24.71 -11.36 22.89
CA ASN A 97 25.92 -11.49 23.72
C ASN A 97 26.02 -10.45 24.85
N GLY A 98 24.90 -10.19 25.54
CA GLY A 98 24.83 -9.21 26.64
C GLY A 98 24.85 -7.75 26.24
N GLN A 99 24.91 -7.42 24.93
CA GLN A 99 24.91 -6.05 24.43
C GLN A 99 23.63 -5.75 23.63
N PRO A 100 23.09 -4.52 23.68
CA PRO A 100 21.98 -4.13 22.82
C PRO A 100 22.29 -4.37 21.35
N TYR A 101 21.36 -4.97 20.61
CA TYR A 101 21.51 -5.17 19.17
C TYR A 101 21.61 -3.82 18.46
N ARG A 102 22.62 -3.69 17.60
CA ARG A 102 22.91 -2.51 16.78
C ARG A 102 23.35 -2.97 15.39
N GLY A 103 22.37 -3.25 14.53
CA GLY A 103 22.57 -3.91 13.23
C GLY A 103 23.24 -3.05 12.16
N VAL A 104 23.17 -1.73 12.29
CA VAL A 104 23.77 -0.79 11.33
C VAL A 104 25.05 -0.19 11.93
N ALA A 105 26.20 -0.71 11.52
CA ALA A 105 27.50 -0.33 12.08
C ALA A 105 27.78 1.18 12.02
N ALA A 106 27.42 1.84 10.91
CA ALA A 106 27.59 3.29 10.71
C ALA A 106 26.76 4.17 11.66
N LEU A 107 25.81 3.58 12.41
CA LEU A 107 24.95 4.28 13.36
C LEU A 107 25.29 3.94 14.83
N LYS A 108 26.40 3.24 15.08
CA LYS A 108 26.90 3.00 16.43
C LYS A 108 27.59 4.26 17.00
N PRO A 109 27.61 4.42 18.33
CA PRO A 109 26.90 3.62 19.33
C PRO A 109 25.42 4.01 19.46
N ASN A 110 25.02 5.16 18.91
CA ASN A 110 23.68 5.71 19.05
C ASN A 110 23.17 6.31 17.74
N ALA A 111 22.14 5.66 17.18
CA ALA A 111 21.60 6.04 15.88
C ALA A 111 20.95 7.44 15.85
N ASN A 112 20.45 7.93 16.99
CA ASN A 112 19.81 9.26 17.08
C ASN A 112 20.77 10.40 16.72
N PHE A 113 22.08 10.23 16.98
CA PHE A 113 23.09 11.27 16.71
C PHE A 113 23.57 11.27 15.26
N LEU A 114 23.27 10.22 14.49
CA LEU A 114 23.87 9.97 13.18
C LEU A 114 22.84 9.77 12.06
N SER A 115 21.55 9.96 12.35
CA SER A 115 20.50 9.75 11.36
C SER A 115 19.36 10.76 11.45
N ILE A 116 18.68 10.92 10.31
CA ILE A 116 17.41 11.64 10.23
C ILE A 116 16.27 10.63 10.25
N GLY A 117 15.34 10.81 11.19
CA GLY A 117 14.13 10.01 11.35
C GLY A 117 12.98 10.53 10.48
N VAL A 118 12.50 9.70 9.55
CA VAL A 118 11.35 9.98 8.67
C VAL A 118 10.20 9.03 9.01
N GLU A 119 9.10 9.59 9.49
CA GLU A 119 7.91 8.88 9.97
C GLU A 119 6.79 8.92 8.92
N LEU A 120 6.39 7.77 8.41
CA LEU A 120 5.26 7.66 7.49
C LEU A 120 3.96 7.46 8.30
N CYS A 121 3.03 8.39 8.18
CA CYS A 121 1.69 8.26 8.74
C CYS A 121 0.93 7.11 8.06
N ILE A 122 0.23 6.33 8.87
CA ILE A 122 -0.58 5.21 8.41
C ILE A 122 -2.07 5.52 8.44
N GLU A 123 -2.80 4.84 7.57
CA GLU A 123 -4.24 4.86 7.52
C GLU A 123 -4.88 4.17 8.72
N LYS A 124 -6.18 4.39 8.90
CA LYS A 124 -6.95 3.76 9.99
C LYS A 124 -6.87 2.22 9.97
N ASP A 125 -6.66 1.63 8.80
CA ASP A 125 -6.50 0.18 8.62
C ASP A 125 -5.05 -0.31 8.84
N GLY A 126 -4.12 0.58 9.22
CA GLY A 126 -2.72 0.26 9.46
C GLY A 126 -1.84 0.24 8.21
N THR A 127 -2.39 0.54 7.03
CA THR A 127 -1.64 0.55 5.77
C THR A 127 -1.02 1.92 5.49
N PHE A 128 -0.04 1.98 4.57
CA PHE A 128 0.42 3.24 4.01
C PHE A 128 -0.47 3.65 2.83
N HIS A 129 -0.90 4.90 2.80
CA HIS A 129 -1.48 5.47 1.59
C HIS A 129 -0.41 5.62 0.50
N PRO A 130 -0.73 5.37 -0.79
CA PRO A 130 0.20 5.59 -1.90
C PRO A 130 0.80 7.01 -1.94
N ASP A 131 0.00 8.04 -1.66
CA ASP A 131 0.48 9.43 -1.62
C ASP A 131 1.46 9.68 -0.47
N THR A 132 1.27 9.03 0.68
CA THR A 132 2.23 9.09 1.79
C THR A 132 3.57 8.49 1.36
N ILE A 133 3.55 7.34 0.69
CA ILE A 133 4.78 6.72 0.15
C ILE A 133 5.44 7.63 -0.89
N ALA A 134 4.68 8.14 -1.86
CA ALA A 134 5.21 8.99 -2.93
C ALA A 134 5.85 10.28 -2.39
N ARG A 135 5.28 10.88 -1.36
CA ARG A 135 5.85 12.05 -0.68
C ARG A 135 7.06 11.68 0.17
N ALA A 136 7.02 10.55 0.88
CA ALA A 136 8.18 10.07 1.63
C ALA A 136 9.37 9.79 0.69
N GLU A 137 9.13 9.36 -0.55
CA GLU A 137 10.18 9.22 -1.56
C GLU A 137 10.80 10.56 -1.96
N GLN A 138 9.97 11.61 -2.10
CA GLN A 138 10.45 12.97 -2.41
C GLN A 138 11.29 13.52 -1.26
N VAL A 139 10.80 13.37 -0.02
CA VAL A 139 11.51 13.74 1.21
C VAL A 139 12.84 13.02 1.30
N CYS A 140 12.85 11.69 1.15
CA CYS A 140 14.09 10.92 1.23
C CYS A 140 15.06 11.25 0.09
N ALA A 141 14.58 11.52 -1.13
CA ALA A 141 15.44 11.94 -2.23
C ALA A 141 16.09 13.30 -1.96
N GLU A 142 15.33 14.27 -1.46
CA GLU A 142 15.87 15.58 -1.08
C GLU A 142 16.92 15.47 0.04
N LEU A 143 16.65 14.67 1.07
CA LEU A 143 17.59 14.42 2.15
C LEU A 143 18.85 13.68 1.68
N CYS A 144 18.69 12.65 0.83
CA CYS A 144 19.83 11.96 0.23
C CYS A 144 20.71 12.92 -0.58
N LYS A 145 20.10 13.87 -1.32
CA LYS A 145 20.85 14.89 -2.06
C LYS A 145 21.58 15.84 -1.12
N MET A 146 20.90 16.32 -0.08
CA MET A 146 21.44 17.24 0.92
C MET A 146 22.67 16.67 1.64
N TYR A 147 22.61 15.38 1.99
CA TYR A 147 23.65 14.71 2.78
C TYR A 147 24.57 13.79 1.98
N LYS A 148 24.43 13.79 0.64
CA LYS A 148 25.20 12.94 -0.29
C LYS A 148 25.11 11.44 0.07
N LEU A 149 23.91 10.97 0.38
CA LEU A 149 23.62 9.58 0.76
C LEU A 149 23.19 8.75 -0.45
N ASP A 150 23.55 7.47 -0.46
CA ASP A 150 23.07 6.49 -1.44
C ASP A 150 21.72 5.92 -0.99
N PRO A 151 20.60 6.16 -1.72
CA PRO A 151 19.29 5.66 -1.30
C PRO A 151 19.20 4.15 -1.11
N ILE A 152 20.02 3.37 -1.82
CA ILE A 152 19.99 1.90 -1.72
C ILE A 152 20.63 1.43 -0.41
N ASN A 153 21.70 2.09 0.03
CA ASN A 153 22.54 1.66 1.16
C ASN A 153 22.34 2.48 2.44
N ASP A 154 21.88 3.72 2.33
CA ASP A 154 21.82 4.69 3.42
C ASP A 154 20.40 5.03 3.87
N ILE A 155 19.39 4.43 3.24
CA ILE A 155 18.03 4.37 3.79
C ILE A 155 17.85 3.03 4.47
N VAL A 156 17.59 3.06 5.78
CA VAL A 156 17.41 1.87 6.63
C VAL A 156 16.11 1.95 7.39
N ARG A 157 15.53 0.82 7.76
CA ARG A 157 14.38 0.73 8.66
C ARG A 157 14.88 0.80 10.11
N HIS A 158 14.03 1.24 11.03
CA HIS A 158 14.31 1.07 12.46
C HIS A 158 14.61 -0.40 12.80
N TYR A 159 13.92 -1.34 12.13
CA TYR A 159 14.21 -2.77 12.21
C TYR A 159 15.67 -3.12 11.95
N ASP A 160 16.29 -2.52 10.93
CA ASP A 160 17.69 -2.84 10.58
C ASP A 160 18.66 -2.35 11.68
N ILE A 161 18.26 -1.33 12.46
CA ILE A 161 19.06 -0.71 13.52
C ILE A 161 18.94 -1.49 14.83
N THR A 162 17.71 -1.71 15.31
CA THR A 162 17.44 -2.22 16.66
C THR A 162 16.63 -3.51 16.68
N HIS A 163 16.16 -4.02 15.54
CA HIS A 163 15.15 -5.08 15.39
C HIS A 163 13.73 -4.70 15.82
N LYS A 164 13.45 -3.40 16.05
CA LYS A 164 12.06 -2.94 16.20
C LYS A 164 11.25 -3.28 14.95
N ILE A 165 10.06 -3.86 15.10
CA ILE A 165 9.15 -4.13 13.98
C ILE A 165 8.58 -2.82 13.42
N CYS A 166 9.43 -2.03 12.77
CA CYS A 166 9.15 -0.68 12.31
C CYS A 166 10.02 -0.37 11.07
N PRO A 167 9.39 0.02 9.94
CA PRO A 167 7.95 0.08 9.71
C PRO A 167 7.34 -1.32 9.51
N ALA A 168 6.32 -1.67 10.30
CA ALA A 168 5.72 -3.01 10.30
C ALA A 168 5.27 -3.49 8.90
N PRO A 169 4.64 -2.67 8.04
CA PRO A 169 4.26 -3.09 6.68
C PRO A 169 5.44 -3.51 5.80
N TRP A 170 6.64 -2.99 6.07
CA TRP A 170 7.86 -3.29 5.31
C TRP A 170 8.77 -4.31 6.00
N VAL A 171 8.52 -4.62 7.28
CA VAL A 171 9.12 -5.78 7.95
C VAL A 171 8.38 -7.05 7.51
N SER A 172 7.05 -7.02 7.46
CA SER A 172 6.23 -8.16 7.02
C SER A 172 6.34 -8.46 5.52
N ARG A 173 6.57 -7.42 4.69
CA ARG A 173 6.80 -7.54 3.24
C ARG A 173 7.98 -6.66 2.80
N SER A 174 9.18 -7.22 2.88
CA SER A 174 10.45 -6.51 2.58
C SER A 174 10.51 -5.90 1.18
N GLN A 175 9.84 -6.49 0.19
CA GLN A 175 9.81 -5.95 -1.18
C GLN A 175 9.31 -4.50 -1.24
N GLY A 176 8.35 -4.12 -0.38
CA GLY A 176 7.84 -2.75 -0.37
C GLY A 176 8.91 -1.72 -0.03
N PHE A 177 9.87 -2.09 0.83
CA PHE A 177 11.01 -1.24 1.17
C PHE A 177 12.08 -1.25 0.08
N THR A 178 12.35 -2.41 -0.53
CA THR A 178 13.24 -2.49 -1.70
C THR A 178 12.76 -1.58 -2.83
N ASP A 179 11.46 -1.62 -3.15
CA ASP A 179 10.88 -0.79 -4.19
C ASP A 179 10.91 0.70 -3.82
N PHE A 180 10.68 1.03 -2.54
CA PHE A 180 10.79 2.40 -2.03
C PHE A 180 12.20 2.97 -2.27
N LYS A 181 13.26 2.27 -1.85
CA LYS A 181 14.65 2.69 -2.06
C LYS A 181 14.99 2.85 -3.54
N ALA A 182 14.52 1.93 -4.39
CA ALA A 182 14.71 2.03 -5.84
C ALA A 182 14.02 3.27 -6.44
N ARG A 183 12.82 3.62 -5.98
CA ARG A 183 12.11 4.84 -6.43
C ARG A 183 12.77 6.11 -5.91
N VAL A 184 13.31 6.12 -4.69
CA VAL A 184 14.14 7.24 -4.19
C VAL A 184 15.41 7.41 -5.04
N ASN A 185 16.11 6.32 -5.35
CA ASN A 185 17.30 6.34 -6.21
C ASN A 185 17.00 6.93 -7.60
N LYS A 186 15.88 6.54 -8.21
CA LYS A 186 15.42 7.11 -9.48
C LYS A 186 15.18 8.63 -9.41
N ARG A 187 14.62 9.12 -8.29
CA ARG A 187 14.40 10.57 -8.06
C ARG A 187 15.72 11.33 -7.83
N MET A 188 16.70 10.70 -7.20
CA MET A 188 18.02 11.27 -6.91
C MET A 188 18.87 11.52 -8.16
N ALA A 189 18.80 10.63 -9.15
CA ALA A 189 19.66 10.64 -10.34
C ALA A 189 19.40 11.80 -11.32
N GLY A 190 18.65 12.84 -10.94
CA GLY A 190 18.31 13.94 -11.85
C GLY A 190 17.36 13.52 -12.98
N THR A 191 16.83 12.30 -12.93
CA THR A 191 15.54 12.00 -13.57
C THR A 191 14.50 12.82 -12.83
N VAL A 192 14.39 14.10 -13.20
CA VAL A 192 13.17 14.85 -13.00
C VAL A 192 12.10 13.96 -13.61
N VAL A 193 11.22 13.37 -12.80
CA VAL A 193 9.90 13.03 -13.32
C VAL A 193 9.28 14.38 -13.61
N THR A 194 9.61 14.93 -14.79
CA THR A 194 8.85 16.02 -15.37
C THR A 194 7.47 15.40 -15.57
N VAL A 195 6.53 15.76 -14.70
CA VAL A 195 5.16 15.91 -15.18
C VAL A 195 5.29 16.92 -16.30
N PRO A 196 5.07 16.56 -17.58
CA PRO A 196 5.18 17.53 -18.64
C PRO A 196 4.00 18.50 -18.47
N VAL A 197 4.30 19.73 -18.09
CA VAL A 197 3.60 20.86 -18.68
C VAL A 197 4.46 21.25 -19.87
N VAL A 198 4.06 20.83 -21.07
CA VAL A 198 4.58 21.38 -22.32
C VAL A 198 3.39 21.95 -23.06
N SER A 199 3.29 23.27 -23.04
CA SER A 199 2.64 24.00 -24.12
C SER A 199 3.52 23.90 -25.36
N ASN A 200 2.96 23.26 -26.37
CA ASN A 200 3.30 23.27 -27.80
C ASN A 200 4.59 22.62 -28.34
N SER A 201 4.29 21.74 -29.30
CA SER A 201 4.98 21.47 -30.57
C SER A 201 6.15 20.49 -30.58
N ALA A 202 5.85 19.34 -31.18
CA ALA A 202 6.78 18.37 -31.78
C ALA A 202 7.57 17.42 -30.85
N VAL A 203 6.85 16.53 -30.14
CA VAL A 203 7.24 15.11 -30.09
C VAL A 203 5.98 14.27 -30.21
N THR A 204 5.83 13.64 -31.37
CA THR A 204 4.79 12.66 -31.70
C THR A 204 4.99 11.39 -30.88
N HIS A 205 4.02 11.06 -30.03
CA HIS A 205 3.76 9.66 -29.71
C HIS A 205 3.24 9.00 -30.99
N THR A 206 4.08 8.22 -31.66
CA THR A 206 3.60 7.30 -32.70
C THR A 206 2.94 6.10 -32.00
N ASP A 207 1.74 6.33 -31.51
CA ASP A 207 0.70 5.31 -31.48
C ASP A 207 -0.64 6.03 -31.67
N THR A 208 -1.08 6.13 -32.93
CA THR A 208 -2.31 6.79 -33.39
C THR A 208 -3.56 6.00 -32.99
N GLY A 209 -3.63 5.54 -31.75
CA GLY A 209 -4.77 4.82 -31.23
C GLY A 209 -6.01 5.70 -31.25
N ARG A 210 -7.03 5.32 -32.02
CA ARG A 210 -8.35 5.97 -32.05
C ARG A 210 -8.95 5.94 -30.65
N PHE A 211 -9.21 7.12 -30.07
CA PHE A 211 -9.96 7.21 -28.83
C PHE A 211 -11.45 7.06 -29.10
N ILE A 212 -12.11 6.22 -28.31
CA ILE A 212 -13.56 6.02 -28.36
C ILE A 212 -14.19 6.41 -27.02
N LYS A 213 -15.40 6.93 -27.09
CA LYS A 213 -16.17 7.33 -25.92
C LYS A 213 -16.67 6.08 -25.17
N ASN A 214 -16.34 5.99 -23.90
CA ASN A 214 -16.85 5.00 -22.98
C ASN A 214 -17.42 5.66 -21.72
N THR A 215 -18.28 4.95 -21.02
CA THR A 215 -18.91 5.37 -19.78
C THR A 215 -18.49 4.44 -18.65
N VAL A 216 -18.14 5.00 -17.49
CA VAL A 216 -17.87 4.24 -16.27
C VAL A 216 -19.17 3.61 -15.77
N VAL A 217 -19.18 2.29 -15.61
CA VAL A 217 -20.35 1.51 -15.14
C VAL A 217 -20.14 0.90 -13.76
N ALA A 218 -19.01 1.16 -13.09
CA ALA A 218 -18.77 0.74 -11.72
C ALA A 218 -19.77 1.41 -10.76
N LYS A 219 -20.53 0.62 -9.99
CA LYS A 219 -21.56 1.12 -9.06
C LYS A 219 -21.00 2.14 -8.06
N ASP A 220 -19.82 1.85 -7.53
CA ASP A 220 -19.17 2.65 -6.48
C ASP A 220 -18.07 3.59 -7.03
N GLY A 221 -18.07 3.83 -8.34
CA GLY A 221 -17.01 4.57 -9.04
C GLY A 221 -15.81 3.71 -9.40
N LEU A 222 -14.99 4.22 -10.33
CA LEU A 222 -13.85 3.52 -10.91
C LEU A 222 -12.56 4.29 -10.65
N VAL A 223 -11.59 3.62 -10.06
CA VAL A 223 -10.29 4.23 -9.77
C VAL A 223 -9.46 4.29 -11.05
N LEU A 224 -9.14 5.51 -11.49
CA LEU A 224 -8.10 5.79 -12.47
C LEU A 224 -6.74 5.59 -11.82
N ARG A 225 -5.88 4.80 -12.46
CA ARG A 225 -4.61 4.35 -11.90
C ARG A 225 -3.43 4.81 -12.75
N THR A 226 -2.28 4.94 -12.14
CA THR A 226 -1.03 5.31 -12.82
C THR A 226 -0.45 4.17 -13.64
N GLN A 227 -0.79 2.90 -13.34
CA GLN A 227 -0.34 1.72 -14.09
C GLN A 227 -1.47 0.69 -14.26
N ARG A 228 -1.22 -0.32 -15.09
CA ARG A 228 -2.10 -1.46 -15.38
C ARG A 228 -2.21 -2.46 -14.22
N SER A 229 -2.60 -1.97 -13.04
CA SER A 229 -2.68 -2.76 -11.82
C SER A 229 -3.59 -2.10 -10.79
N ALA A 230 -4.42 -2.91 -10.14
CA ALA A 230 -5.28 -2.48 -9.04
C ALA A 230 -4.47 -2.02 -7.82
N GLY A 231 -3.21 -2.45 -7.73
CA GLY A 231 -2.29 -2.05 -6.67
C GLY A 231 -1.46 -0.81 -7.01
N SER A 232 -1.57 -0.24 -8.20
CA SER A 232 -0.81 0.97 -8.57
C SER A 232 -1.46 2.25 -8.03
N SER A 233 -0.70 3.34 -7.97
CA SER A 233 -1.19 4.59 -7.38
C SER A 233 -2.45 5.07 -8.08
N MET A 234 -3.42 5.52 -7.28
CA MET A 234 -4.63 6.17 -7.76
C MET A 234 -4.29 7.56 -8.29
N VAL A 235 -4.86 7.91 -9.44
CA VAL A 235 -4.89 9.28 -9.98
C VAL A 235 -6.11 10.00 -9.43
N LEU A 236 -7.30 9.42 -9.64
CA LEU A 236 -8.57 9.86 -9.07
C LEU A 236 -9.63 8.75 -9.14
N THR A 237 -10.76 8.95 -8.47
CA THR A 237 -11.94 8.10 -8.62
C THR A 237 -12.94 8.76 -9.57
N LEU A 238 -13.30 8.06 -10.64
CA LEU A 238 -14.29 8.46 -11.62
C LEU A 238 -15.67 7.98 -11.15
N PRO A 239 -16.65 8.85 -10.87
CA PRO A 239 -18.00 8.43 -10.53
C PRO A 239 -18.65 7.53 -11.58
N ASN A 240 -19.66 6.74 -11.18
CA ASN A 240 -20.53 6.04 -12.12
C ASN A 240 -21.12 7.04 -13.13
N GLY A 241 -21.22 6.66 -14.40
CA GLY A 241 -21.71 7.53 -15.48
C GLY A 241 -20.66 8.48 -16.04
N THR A 242 -19.45 8.54 -15.47
CA THR A 242 -18.38 9.40 -15.99
C THR A 242 -18.01 8.99 -17.40
N ILE A 243 -18.02 9.95 -18.33
CA ILE A 243 -17.58 9.75 -19.70
C ILE A 243 -16.06 9.87 -19.77
N VAL A 244 -15.42 8.87 -20.34
CA VAL A 244 -13.97 8.82 -20.57
C VAL A 244 -13.68 8.51 -22.03
N LYS A 245 -12.54 8.97 -22.52
CA LYS A 245 -12.00 8.58 -23.82
C LYS A 245 -11.09 7.38 -23.61
N TYR A 246 -11.51 6.20 -24.03
CA TYR A 246 -10.70 4.99 -23.99
C TYR A 246 -9.87 4.85 -25.26
N GLN A 247 -8.58 4.56 -25.12
CA GLN A 247 -7.69 4.33 -26.27
C GLN A 247 -7.90 2.91 -26.81
N LEU A 248 -8.47 2.79 -28.02
CA LEU A 248 -8.75 1.50 -28.64
C LEU A 248 -7.45 0.70 -28.81
N GLY A 249 -7.48 -0.60 -28.49
CA GLY A 249 -6.31 -1.49 -28.55
C GLY A 249 -5.37 -1.44 -27.33
N SER A 250 -5.57 -0.51 -26.38
CA SER A 250 -4.66 -0.34 -25.24
C SER A 250 -4.78 -1.37 -24.10
N THR A 251 -5.73 -2.31 -24.21
CA THR A 251 -6.03 -3.30 -23.16
C THR A 251 -4.94 -4.34 -23.04
N VAL A 252 -4.34 -4.44 -21.85
CA VAL A 252 -3.41 -5.50 -21.49
C VAL A 252 -3.80 -6.04 -20.12
N LYS A 253 -4.04 -7.36 -20.01
CA LYS A 253 -4.44 -8.05 -18.76
C LYS A 253 -5.63 -7.38 -18.04
N GLY A 254 -6.62 -6.93 -18.80
CA GLY A 254 -7.83 -6.27 -18.27
C GLY A 254 -7.68 -4.78 -17.95
N TRP A 255 -6.53 -4.17 -18.22
CA TRP A 255 -6.28 -2.75 -17.98
C TRP A 255 -6.13 -1.97 -19.27
N GLY A 256 -6.91 -0.92 -19.41
CA GLY A 256 -6.97 -0.07 -20.59
C GLY A 256 -6.64 1.38 -20.25
N TYR A 257 -6.03 2.08 -21.20
CA TYR A 257 -5.66 3.48 -21.04
C TYR A 257 -6.84 4.39 -21.36
N ILE A 258 -7.09 5.39 -20.51
CA ILE A 258 -8.15 6.37 -20.68
C ILE A 258 -7.63 7.79 -20.47
N GLU A 259 -8.34 8.72 -21.10
CA GLU A 259 -8.28 10.15 -20.86
C GLU A 259 -9.64 10.61 -20.30
N TYR A 260 -9.60 11.48 -19.29
CA TYR A 260 -10.79 12.07 -18.66
C TYR A 260 -10.57 13.57 -18.49
N THR A 261 -11.53 14.40 -18.95
CA THR A 261 -11.50 15.85 -18.70
C THR A 261 -12.63 16.22 -17.75
N ASN A 262 -12.31 16.88 -16.64
CA ASN A 262 -13.30 17.29 -15.65
C ASN A 262 -14.05 18.57 -16.09
N SER A 263 -15.06 18.98 -15.30
CA SER A 263 -15.86 20.18 -15.57
C SER A 263 -15.07 21.50 -15.50
N LYS A 264 -13.87 21.49 -14.92
CA LYS A 264 -12.95 22.63 -14.85
C LYS A 264 -11.98 22.66 -16.04
N GLY A 265 -12.15 21.78 -17.02
CA GLY A 265 -11.28 21.68 -18.20
C GLY A 265 -9.93 21.00 -17.93
N GLN A 266 -9.73 20.37 -16.76
CA GLN A 266 -8.49 19.67 -16.45
C GLN A 266 -8.55 18.23 -16.97
N THR A 267 -7.53 17.83 -17.73
CA THR A 267 -7.42 16.49 -18.31
C THR A 267 -6.50 15.59 -17.49
N PHE A 268 -6.98 14.39 -17.22
CA PHE A 268 -6.32 13.33 -16.48
C PHE A 268 -6.15 12.10 -17.37
N HIS A 269 -5.04 11.40 -17.19
CA HIS A 269 -4.71 10.20 -17.95
C HIS A 269 -4.35 9.06 -17.02
N GLY A 270 -4.61 7.83 -17.44
CA GLY A 270 -4.20 6.66 -16.68
C GLY A 270 -4.85 5.38 -17.15
N TYR A 271 -4.78 4.36 -16.32
CA TYR A 271 -5.31 3.03 -16.59
C TYR A 271 -6.49 2.73 -15.71
N VAL A 272 -7.51 2.09 -16.27
CA VAL A 272 -8.65 1.56 -15.53
C VAL A 272 -8.83 0.09 -15.88
N ASN A 273 -9.46 -0.66 -14.98
CA ASN A 273 -9.90 -2.00 -15.33
C ASN A 273 -11.07 -1.87 -16.33
N VAL A 274 -10.87 -2.39 -17.55
CA VAL A 274 -11.80 -2.20 -18.67
C VAL A 274 -13.14 -2.91 -18.47
N SER A 275 -13.24 -3.83 -17.50
CA SER A 275 -14.53 -4.44 -17.12
C SER A 275 -15.54 -3.42 -16.60
N TYR A 276 -15.09 -2.23 -16.19
CA TYR A 276 -15.91 -1.18 -15.59
C TYR A 276 -16.15 0.03 -16.50
N ILE A 277 -15.84 -0.08 -17.80
CA ILE A 277 -16.19 0.93 -18.80
C ILE A 277 -16.93 0.28 -19.97
N LYS A 278 -17.89 0.99 -20.57
CA LYS A 278 -18.71 0.49 -21.69
C LYS A 278 -18.84 1.54 -22.79
N SER A 279 -18.72 1.11 -24.04
CA SER A 279 -19.02 1.97 -25.18
C SER A 279 -20.53 2.21 -25.33
N ASP A 280 -20.92 3.26 -26.04
CA ASP A 280 -22.33 3.57 -26.31
C ASP A 280 -23.05 2.39 -27.02
N ASN A 281 -22.34 1.62 -27.84
CA ASN A 281 -22.89 0.42 -28.50
C ASN A 281 -23.14 -0.73 -27.51
N GLU A 282 -22.24 -0.94 -26.55
CA GLU A 282 -22.43 -1.95 -25.51
C GLU A 282 -23.60 -1.58 -24.59
N LEU A 283 -23.75 -0.30 -24.23
CA LEU A 283 -24.86 0.20 -23.42
C LEU A 283 -26.22 0.07 -24.12
N LYS A 284 -26.26 0.31 -25.44
CA LYS A 284 -27.46 0.08 -26.26
C LYS A 284 -27.79 -1.41 -26.39
N SER A 285 -26.79 -2.29 -26.35
CA SER A 285 -27.00 -3.75 -26.42
C SER A 285 -27.49 -4.37 -25.11
N SER A 286 -27.20 -3.76 -23.95
CA SER A 286 -27.65 -4.25 -22.63
C SER A 286 -29.15 -4.11 -22.37
N GLY A 287 -29.89 -3.42 -23.25
CA GLY A 287 -31.36 -3.34 -23.23
C GLY A 287 -32.08 -4.48 -23.95
N LYS A 288 -31.37 -5.42 -24.59
CA LYS A 288 -31.97 -6.61 -25.21
C LYS A 288 -31.47 -7.87 -24.49
N LYS A 289 -32.36 -8.54 -23.75
CA LYS A 289 -32.15 -9.92 -23.28
C LYS A 289 -31.68 -10.77 -24.46
N LYS A 290 -30.42 -11.21 -24.45
CA LYS A 290 -29.96 -12.25 -25.37
C LYS A 290 -29.88 -13.58 -24.64
N ALA A 291 -30.64 -14.53 -25.18
CA ALA A 291 -30.65 -15.93 -24.82
C ALA A 291 -29.23 -16.52 -24.86
N ALA A 292 -29.01 -17.50 -23.98
CA ALA A 292 -27.76 -18.22 -23.84
C ALA A 292 -27.29 -18.81 -25.17
N VAL A 293 -26.14 -18.34 -25.66
CA VAL A 293 -25.39 -19.03 -26.71
C VAL A 293 -24.39 -19.95 -26.03
N LYS A 294 -24.63 -21.26 -26.16
CA LYS A 294 -23.71 -22.32 -25.76
C LYS A 294 -22.46 -22.26 -26.63
N SER A 295 -21.30 -21.90 -26.08
CA SER A 295 -20.01 -22.25 -26.71
C SER A 295 -19.61 -23.65 -26.27
N LYS A 296 -19.70 -24.60 -27.20
CA LYS A 296 -19.10 -25.94 -27.08
C LYS A 296 -17.58 -25.80 -27.23
N THR A 297 -16.87 -25.90 -26.11
CA THR A 297 -15.51 -26.42 -26.08
C THR A 297 -15.44 -27.40 -24.91
N SER A 298 -15.34 -28.68 -25.28
CA SER A 298 -15.22 -29.82 -24.37
C SER A 298 -13.86 -29.78 -23.67
N ASN A 299 -13.86 -29.37 -22.40
CA ASN A 299 -12.92 -29.83 -21.40
C ASN A 299 -13.62 -29.71 -20.04
N LYS A 300 -14.09 -30.82 -19.49
CA LYS A 300 -14.72 -30.87 -18.16
C LYS A 300 -13.66 -30.41 -17.14
N PRO A 301 -13.87 -29.33 -16.37
CA PRO A 301 -12.89 -28.90 -15.38
C PRO A 301 -12.68 -30.01 -14.33
N LYS A 302 -11.41 -30.32 -14.03
CA LYS A 302 -11.00 -31.36 -13.06
C LYS A 302 -11.57 -31.12 -11.65
N PHE A 303 -12.02 -29.89 -11.38
CA PHE A 303 -12.72 -29.50 -10.15
C PHE A 303 -13.97 -28.66 -10.50
N PRO A 304 -15.18 -29.24 -10.55
CA PRO A 304 -16.41 -28.47 -10.70
C PRO A 304 -16.65 -27.66 -9.42
N LEU A 305 -16.73 -26.33 -9.56
CA LEU A 305 -16.97 -25.41 -8.45
C LEU A 305 -18.39 -24.85 -8.48
N PRO A 306 -19.13 -24.84 -7.34
CA PRO A 306 -20.51 -24.39 -7.31
C PRO A 306 -20.58 -22.87 -7.53
N ASP A 307 -21.65 -22.43 -8.17
CA ASP A 307 -22.06 -21.03 -8.18
C ASP A 307 -22.79 -20.69 -6.87
N GLY A 308 -22.80 -19.42 -6.48
CA GLY A 308 -23.44 -18.93 -5.25
C GLY A 308 -22.47 -18.48 -4.16
N VAL A 309 -23.04 -18.07 -3.02
CA VAL A 309 -22.30 -17.54 -1.86
C VAL A 309 -22.39 -18.53 -0.71
N PHE A 310 -21.24 -18.97 -0.20
CA PHE A 310 -21.13 -19.91 0.91
C PHE A 310 -20.36 -19.26 2.06
N LYS A 311 -20.94 -19.32 3.26
CA LYS A 311 -20.40 -18.75 4.51
C LYS A 311 -20.86 -19.60 5.70
N VAL A 312 -20.30 -19.34 6.88
CA VAL A 312 -20.79 -19.96 8.12
C VAL A 312 -22.22 -19.49 8.40
N THR A 313 -23.12 -20.44 8.62
CA THR A 313 -24.57 -20.22 8.89
C THR A 313 -25.02 -21.03 10.11
N ASN A 314 -26.20 -20.73 10.66
CA ASN A 314 -26.85 -21.57 11.67
C ASN A 314 -28.27 -21.95 11.20
N PRO A 315 -28.56 -23.22 10.87
CA PRO A 315 -27.65 -24.37 10.88
C PRO A 315 -26.54 -24.24 9.81
N LEU A 316 -25.43 -24.95 10.03
CA LEU A 316 -24.30 -24.95 9.09
C LEU A 316 -24.71 -25.49 7.72
N THR A 317 -24.25 -24.83 6.66
CA THR A 317 -24.46 -25.28 5.28
C THR A 317 -23.69 -26.57 5.01
N ARG A 318 -24.35 -27.57 4.40
CA ARG A 318 -23.78 -28.90 4.13
C ARG A 318 -24.06 -29.36 2.71
N GLY A 319 -23.26 -30.32 2.23
CA GLY A 319 -23.56 -31.09 1.02
C GLY A 319 -22.52 -30.97 -0.10
N ALA A 320 -22.89 -31.44 -1.29
CA ALA A 320 -21.96 -31.64 -2.41
C ALA A 320 -21.24 -30.36 -2.86
N ALA A 321 -21.91 -29.21 -2.84
CA ALA A 321 -21.32 -27.92 -3.18
C ALA A 321 -20.20 -27.52 -2.20
N VAL A 322 -20.38 -27.76 -0.91
CA VAL A 322 -19.34 -27.49 0.10
C VAL A 322 -18.16 -28.43 -0.09
N LYS A 323 -18.43 -29.72 -0.36
CA LYS A 323 -17.38 -30.72 -0.66
C LYS A 323 -16.52 -30.29 -1.87
N GLN A 324 -17.13 -29.72 -2.91
CA GLN A 324 -16.42 -29.20 -4.08
C GLN A 324 -15.46 -28.05 -3.71
N ILE A 325 -15.92 -27.10 -2.90
CA ILE A 325 -15.10 -25.97 -2.42
C ILE A 325 -13.91 -26.49 -1.59
N GLN A 326 -14.19 -27.38 -0.63
CA GLN A 326 -13.15 -27.96 0.23
C GLN A 326 -12.12 -28.76 -0.57
N SER A 327 -12.57 -29.56 -1.55
CA SER A 327 -11.69 -30.35 -2.42
C SER A 327 -10.77 -29.47 -3.25
N ALA A 328 -11.28 -28.37 -3.78
CA ALA A 328 -10.50 -27.40 -4.55
C ALA A 328 -9.47 -26.66 -3.68
N LEU A 329 -9.84 -26.26 -2.46
CA LEU A 329 -8.92 -25.64 -1.51
C LEU A 329 -7.86 -26.61 -0.99
N ALA A 330 -8.20 -27.89 -0.82
CA ALA A 330 -7.25 -28.94 -0.48
C ALA A 330 -6.24 -29.16 -1.61
N ALA A 331 -6.69 -29.21 -2.87
CA ALA A 331 -5.83 -29.32 -4.05
C ALA A 331 -4.88 -28.12 -4.21
N LEU A 332 -5.31 -26.93 -3.79
CA LEU A 332 -4.47 -25.72 -3.74
C LEU A 332 -3.67 -25.59 -2.43
N TYR A 333 -3.63 -26.61 -1.59
CA TYR A 333 -2.86 -26.65 -0.34
C TYR A 333 -3.29 -25.64 0.75
N PHE A 334 -4.53 -25.13 0.70
CA PHE A 334 -5.06 -24.17 1.68
C PHE A 334 -5.89 -24.80 2.81
N TYR A 335 -6.24 -26.08 2.70
CA TYR A 335 -7.03 -26.76 3.72
C TYR A 335 -6.14 -27.25 4.89
N PRO A 336 -6.56 -27.06 6.16
CA PRO A 336 -5.68 -27.17 7.33
C PRO A 336 -5.23 -28.60 7.68
N ASP A 337 -6.07 -29.61 7.44
CA ASP A 337 -5.88 -30.96 7.98
C ASP A 337 -5.37 -31.96 6.92
N LYS A 338 -4.27 -31.61 6.23
CA LYS A 338 -3.71 -32.40 5.10
C LYS A 338 -3.28 -33.83 5.45
N GLY A 339 -3.04 -34.11 6.73
CA GLY A 339 -2.67 -35.45 7.22
C GLY A 339 -3.86 -36.29 7.72
N ALA A 340 -5.07 -35.72 7.76
CA ALA A 340 -6.26 -36.44 8.20
C ALA A 340 -6.89 -37.26 7.04
N PRO A 341 -7.70 -38.29 7.34
CA PRO A 341 -8.49 -38.97 6.31
C PRO A 341 -9.26 -37.96 5.45
N ASN A 342 -9.19 -38.12 4.13
CA ASN A 342 -9.82 -37.23 3.14
C ASN A 342 -9.40 -35.74 3.27
N ASN A 343 -8.19 -35.45 3.75
CA ASN A 343 -7.69 -34.09 4.01
C ASN A 343 -8.60 -33.27 4.95
N GLY A 344 -9.41 -33.90 5.81
CA GLY A 344 -10.37 -33.23 6.68
C GLY A 344 -11.61 -32.67 5.97
N ILE A 345 -11.90 -33.10 4.74
CA ILE A 345 -13.10 -32.72 3.98
C ILE A 345 -14.32 -33.44 4.56
N ASP A 346 -15.22 -32.68 5.18
CA ASP A 346 -16.42 -33.16 5.89
C ASP A 346 -17.74 -32.75 5.20
N SER A 347 -17.69 -32.01 4.08
CA SER A 347 -18.84 -31.45 3.37
C SER A 347 -19.64 -30.43 4.20
N VAL A 348 -19.04 -29.80 5.22
CA VAL A 348 -19.66 -28.78 6.08
C VAL A 348 -18.94 -27.43 5.99
N TYR A 349 -19.69 -26.35 5.75
CA TYR A 349 -19.12 -25.00 5.70
C TYR A 349 -19.04 -24.43 7.12
N GLY A 350 -18.15 -25.01 7.93
CA GLY A 350 -17.85 -24.57 9.29
C GLY A 350 -16.64 -23.63 9.40
N PRO A 351 -16.22 -23.30 10.64
CA PRO A 351 -15.06 -22.43 10.88
C PRO A 351 -13.78 -22.87 10.18
N LYS A 352 -13.55 -24.19 10.03
CA LYS A 352 -12.39 -24.73 9.30
C LYS A 352 -12.40 -24.34 7.82
N THR A 353 -13.55 -24.51 7.15
CA THR A 353 -13.74 -24.14 5.74
C THR A 353 -13.63 -22.63 5.54
N ALA A 354 -14.25 -21.84 6.43
CA ALA A 354 -14.16 -20.37 6.37
C ALA A 354 -12.72 -19.88 6.58
N ASN A 355 -11.96 -20.48 7.49
CA ASN A 355 -10.55 -20.16 7.68
C ASN A 355 -9.69 -20.54 6.48
N ALA A 356 -9.96 -21.68 5.82
CA ALA A 356 -9.28 -22.07 4.59
C ALA A 356 -9.57 -21.08 3.44
N VAL A 357 -10.83 -20.65 3.28
CA VAL A 357 -11.22 -19.62 2.31
C VAL A 357 -10.56 -18.28 2.64
N LYS A 358 -10.54 -17.88 3.91
CA LYS A 358 -9.89 -16.64 4.36
C LYS A 358 -8.39 -16.62 4.07
N ARG A 359 -7.69 -17.73 4.32
CA ARG A 359 -6.27 -17.89 3.96
C ARG A 359 -6.06 -17.85 2.45
N PHE A 360 -6.91 -18.53 1.69
CA PHE A 360 -6.88 -18.50 0.22
C PHE A 360 -7.07 -17.08 -0.31
N GLN A 361 -8.08 -16.36 0.18
CA GLN A 361 -8.37 -14.98 -0.19
C GLN A 361 -7.19 -14.06 0.15
N LEU A 362 -6.67 -14.17 1.37
CA LEU A 362 -5.50 -13.41 1.83
C LEU A 362 -4.29 -13.62 0.91
N MET A 363 -3.96 -14.88 0.60
CA MET A 363 -2.82 -15.20 -0.25
C MET A 363 -3.02 -14.84 -1.72
N ASN A 364 -4.26 -14.59 -2.15
CA ASN A 364 -4.60 -14.27 -3.53
C ASN A 364 -5.09 -12.84 -3.74
N GLY A 365 -4.97 -11.97 -2.73
CA GLY A 365 -5.33 -10.55 -2.83
C GLY A 365 -6.82 -10.29 -2.98
N LEU A 366 -7.65 -11.19 -2.45
CA LEU A 366 -9.11 -11.02 -2.35
C LEU A 366 -9.47 -10.52 -0.93
N THR A 367 -10.67 -9.97 -0.76
CA THR A 367 -11.21 -9.67 0.58
C THR A 367 -11.20 -10.93 1.44
N SER A 368 -10.43 -10.94 2.54
CA SER A 368 -10.25 -12.12 3.39
C SER A 368 -11.35 -12.22 4.45
N ASP A 369 -12.58 -12.43 4.02
CA ASP A 369 -13.78 -12.52 4.86
C ASP A 369 -14.19 -13.97 5.19
N GLY A 370 -13.55 -14.96 4.57
CA GLY A 370 -13.90 -16.37 4.73
C GLY A 370 -15.20 -16.78 4.00
N ILE A 371 -15.70 -15.93 3.09
CA ILE A 371 -16.89 -16.13 2.29
C ILE A 371 -16.48 -16.59 0.89
N TYR A 372 -16.91 -17.78 0.49
CA TYR A 372 -16.77 -18.22 -0.88
C TYR A 372 -17.86 -17.55 -1.72
N GLY A 373 -17.45 -16.69 -2.65
CA GLY A 373 -18.31 -16.01 -3.62
C GLY A 373 -17.66 -15.96 -5.01
N GLN A 374 -18.23 -15.18 -5.92
CA GLN A 374 -17.82 -15.16 -7.34
C GLN A 374 -16.33 -14.90 -7.56
N GLU A 375 -15.74 -13.94 -6.84
CA GLU A 375 -14.31 -13.61 -6.94
C GLU A 375 -13.42 -14.76 -6.43
N THR A 376 -13.76 -15.33 -5.27
CA THR A 376 -13.07 -16.51 -4.70
C THR A 376 -13.14 -17.69 -5.67
N ARG A 377 -14.33 -17.95 -6.24
CA ARG A 377 -14.56 -19.00 -7.23
C ARG A 377 -13.73 -18.81 -8.49
N HIS A 378 -13.75 -17.62 -9.09
CA HIS A 378 -12.98 -17.33 -10.30
C HIS A 378 -11.49 -17.52 -10.09
N LYS A 379 -10.97 -17.10 -8.94
CA LYS A 379 -9.55 -17.27 -8.62
C LYS A 379 -9.17 -18.73 -8.40
N ILE A 380 -10.00 -19.53 -7.72
CA ILE A 380 -9.78 -20.97 -7.56
C ILE A 380 -9.79 -21.67 -8.93
N LEU A 381 -10.78 -21.36 -9.79
CA LEU A 381 -10.83 -21.91 -11.14
C LEU A 381 -9.62 -21.53 -11.98
N HIS A 382 -9.08 -20.33 -11.81
CA HIS A 382 -7.88 -19.91 -12.53
C HIS A 382 -6.62 -20.70 -12.11
N LEU A 383 -6.50 -21.05 -10.82
CA LEU A 383 -5.34 -21.75 -10.27
C LEU A 383 -5.40 -23.27 -10.42
N LEU A 384 -6.59 -23.84 -10.68
CA LEU A 384 -6.80 -25.28 -10.90
C LEU A 384 -6.89 -25.68 -12.38
N ARG A 385 -6.46 -24.78 -13.28
CA ARG A 385 -6.40 -25.03 -14.73
C ARG A 385 -5.15 -25.81 -15.13
#